data_AF-A0A6N8BAV6-F1
#
_entry.id   AF-A0A6N8BAV6-F1
#
_cell.length_a   1.000
_cell.length_b   1.000
_cell.length_c   1.000
_cell.angle_alpha   90.00
_cell.angle_beta   90.00
_cell.angle_gamma   90.00
#
_symmetry.space_group_name_H-M   'P 1'
#
loop_
_entity.id
_entity.type
_entity.pdbx_description
1 polymer ?
#
loop_
_entity_poly.entity_id
_entity_poly.type
_entity_poly.pdbx_seq_one_letter_code
_entity_poly.pdbx_strand_id
1 'polypeptide(L)'
;MADLTTEMIQKRYETVASGTYTPEIEGLTGLVFVKMGLSERGQSSRAYSSKLKELYAAGGYFSEALLPAVLEKTCRENGLDVNVLQRQRDILKRLYDSIPDEISKPYDQLTPEEVATLSPEEQAEREKGMEEHAQKIMDWVNNFYTDEERKVMEQAKQIEALEQHLKANTAEHNARKHQMETEILLCARKEDDIETPYFESIEDIQSLEDRNRKALVQLYTKWKQFKEGLLPDFFRPDSVN
;
A
#
# COMPACT_ATOMS: atom_id res chain seq x y z
N MET A 1 26.59 33.27 7.56
CA MET A 1 25.51 32.75 6.69
C MET A 1 24.97 33.92 5.89
N ALA A 2 24.47 33.71 4.67
CA ALA A 2 23.92 34.80 3.87
C ALA A 2 22.48 35.08 4.31
N ASP A 3 22.22 36.31 4.77
CA ASP A 3 20.88 36.72 5.19
C ASP A 3 19.95 36.89 3.98
N LEU A 4 18.65 36.61 4.17
CA LEU A 4 17.63 36.83 3.14
C LEU A 4 17.48 38.33 2.88
N THR A 5 17.59 38.74 1.62
CA THR A 5 17.34 40.15 1.25
C THR A 5 15.84 40.46 1.29
N THR A 6 15.50 41.73 1.48
CA THR A 6 14.10 42.20 1.49
C THR A 6 13.37 41.84 0.18
N GLU A 7 14.06 41.92 -0.96
CA GLU A 7 13.50 41.52 -2.27
C GLU A 7 13.16 40.03 -2.33
N MET A 8 14.01 39.17 -1.75
CA MET A 8 13.73 37.72 -1.69
C MET A 8 12.50 37.42 -0.83
N ILE A 9 12.33 38.15 0.28
CA ILE A 9 11.17 38.00 1.18
C ILE A 9 9.89 38.49 0.49
N GLN A 10 9.95 39.64 -0.19
CA GLN A 10 8.83 40.23 -0.93
C GLN A 10 8.34 39.29 -2.04
N LYS A 11 9.26 38.81 -2.90
CA LYS A 11 8.95 37.87 -3.99
C LYS A 11 8.34 36.57 -3.46
N ARG A 12 8.82 36.08 -2.32
CA ARG A 12 8.31 34.89 -1.62
C ARG A 12 6.91 35.08 -1.06
N TYR A 13 6.62 36.24 -0.47
CA TYR A 13 5.27 36.58 0.01
C TYR A 13 4.28 36.67 -1.16
N GLU A 14 4.69 37.27 -2.28
CA GLU A 14 3.89 37.37 -3.50
C GLU A 14 3.61 35.99 -4.13
N THR A 15 4.57 35.06 -4.14
CA THR A 15 4.35 33.67 -4.54
C THR A 15 3.30 32.97 -3.66
N VAL A 16 3.37 33.13 -2.34
CA VAL A 16 2.41 32.51 -1.41
C VAL A 16 1.02 33.16 -1.54
N ALA A 17 0.96 34.48 -1.66
CA ALA A 17 -0.27 35.24 -1.78
C ALA A 17 -0.98 35.01 -3.13
N SER A 18 -0.22 34.89 -4.22
CA SER A 18 -0.76 34.62 -5.56
C SER A 18 -1.24 33.18 -5.73
N GLY A 19 -0.73 32.23 -4.93
CA GLY A 19 -1.03 30.81 -5.11
C GLY A 19 -0.47 30.24 -6.40
N THR A 20 0.55 30.87 -6.98
CA THR A 20 1.24 30.43 -8.20
C THR A 20 2.74 30.33 -7.96
N TYR A 21 3.42 29.41 -8.64
CA TYR A 21 4.88 29.26 -8.57
C TYR A 21 5.44 28.88 -9.93
N THR A 22 6.40 29.66 -10.44
CA THR A 22 7.09 29.40 -11.71
C THR A 22 8.43 28.71 -11.42
N PRO A 23 8.52 27.37 -11.48
CA PRO A 23 9.77 26.67 -11.24
C PRO A 23 10.73 26.81 -12.43
N GLU A 24 11.99 27.08 -12.15
CA GLU A 24 13.06 26.96 -13.15
C GLU A 24 13.48 25.49 -13.25
N ILE A 25 13.09 24.82 -14.34
CA ILE A 25 13.45 23.42 -14.63
C ILE A 25 13.97 23.35 -16.07
N GLU A 26 15.18 22.83 -16.21
CA GLU A 26 15.84 22.65 -17.51
C GLU A 26 15.02 21.70 -18.40
N GLY A 27 14.57 22.19 -19.57
CA GLY A 27 13.74 21.43 -20.51
C GLY A 27 12.24 21.48 -20.26
N LEU A 28 11.78 22.20 -19.22
CA LEU A 28 10.36 22.46 -18.94
C LEU A 28 10.12 23.98 -18.80
N THR A 29 10.46 24.74 -19.84
CA THR A 29 10.30 26.19 -19.86
C THR A 29 8.81 26.58 -19.94
N GLY A 30 8.45 27.72 -19.34
CA GLY A 30 7.07 28.22 -19.34
C GLY A 30 6.11 27.42 -18.46
N LEU A 31 6.62 26.63 -17.51
CA LEU A 31 5.81 25.90 -16.54
C LEU A 31 5.46 26.80 -15.36
N VAL A 32 4.18 26.83 -14.99
CA VAL A 32 3.68 27.47 -13.77
C VAL A 32 2.84 26.47 -12.99
N PHE A 33 3.07 26.34 -11.69
CA PHE A 33 2.16 25.65 -10.81
C PHE A 33 1.11 26.60 -10.27
N VAL A 34 -0.15 26.17 -10.30
CA VAL A 34 -1.30 26.90 -9.74
C VAL A 34 -1.91 26.09 -8.59
N LYS A 35 -2.26 26.76 -7.50
CA LYS A 35 -2.81 26.11 -6.31
C LYS A 35 -4.12 25.42 -6.64
N MET A 36 -4.18 24.11 -6.40
CA MET A 36 -5.40 23.31 -6.57
C MET A 36 -6.52 23.76 -5.62
N GLY A 37 -7.72 23.91 -6.18
CA GLY A 37 -8.96 24.14 -5.45
C GLY A 37 -9.51 22.87 -4.80
N LEU A 38 -10.72 22.95 -4.26
CA LEU A 38 -11.37 21.82 -3.58
C LEU A 38 -11.73 20.68 -4.54
N SER A 39 -12.14 21.02 -5.76
CA SER A 39 -12.52 20.03 -6.79
C SER A 39 -11.32 19.17 -7.19
N GLU A 40 -10.19 19.82 -7.48
CA GLU A 40 -8.94 19.19 -7.94
C GLU A 40 -8.34 18.30 -6.84
N ARG A 41 -8.39 18.76 -5.57
CA ARG A 41 -7.99 17.94 -4.41
C ARG A 41 -8.85 16.69 -4.30
N GLY A 42 -10.16 16.82 -4.52
CA GLY A 42 -11.07 15.68 -4.57
C GLY A 42 -10.75 14.71 -5.70
N GLN A 43 -10.36 15.22 -6.87
CA GLN A 43 -9.93 14.39 -8.00
C GLN A 43 -8.63 13.64 -7.70
N SER A 44 -7.61 14.31 -7.16
CA SER A 44 -6.36 13.70 -6.69
C SER A 44 -6.61 12.57 -5.68
N SER A 45 -7.44 12.81 -4.67
CA SER A 45 -7.76 11.80 -3.66
C SER A 45 -8.49 10.59 -4.26
N ARG A 46 -9.41 10.81 -5.21
CA ARG A 46 -10.07 9.71 -5.93
C ARG A 46 -9.12 8.94 -6.82
N ALA A 47 -8.18 9.60 -7.50
CA ALA A 47 -7.16 8.95 -8.31
C ALA A 47 -6.27 8.03 -7.46
N TYR A 48 -5.83 8.49 -6.29
CA TYR A 48 -5.12 7.66 -5.30
C TYR A 48 -5.94 6.43 -4.90
N SER A 49 -7.17 6.62 -4.40
CA SER A 49 -8.00 5.51 -3.93
C SER A 49 -8.35 4.52 -5.03
N SER A 50 -8.63 5.01 -6.24
CA SER A 50 -8.91 4.15 -7.40
C SER A 50 -7.68 3.34 -7.79
N LYS A 51 -6.51 3.98 -7.84
CA LYS A 51 -5.26 3.28 -8.19
C LYS A 51 -4.85 2.28 -7.13
N LEU A 52 -5.01 2.63 -5.85
CA LEU A 52 -4.74 1.72 -4.75
C LEU A 52 -5.65 0.48 -4.83
N LYS A 53 -6.95 0.67 -5.09
CA LYS A 53 -7.90 -0.43 -5.28
C LYS A 53 -7.53 -1.32 -6.46
N GLU A 54 -7.15 -0.72 -7.60
CA GLU A 54 -6.66 -1.44 -8.78
C GLU A 54 -5.43 -2.30 -8.44
N LEU A 55 -4.45 -1.72 -7.74
CA LEU A 55 -3.19 -2.38 -7.38
C LEU A 55 -3.41 -3.54 -6.38
N TYR A 56 -4.33 -3.38 -5.41
CA TYR A 56 -4.70 -4.49 -4.52
C TYR A 56 -5.46 -5.59 -5.25
N ALA A 57 -6.35 -5.25 -6.18
CA ALA A 57 -7.03 -6.24 -7.03
C ALA A 57 -6.04 -7.00 -7.93
N ALA A 58 -4.95 -6.34 -8.34
CA ALA A 58 -3.86 -6.94 -9.11
C ALA A 58 -2.79 -7.66 -8.25
N GLY A 59 -2.96 -7.77 -6.94
CA GLY A 59 -2.06 -8.53 -6.06
C GLY A 59 -0.84 -7.79 -5.51
N GLY A 60 -0.76 -6.46 -5.67
CA GLY A 60 0.34 -5.61 -5.20
C GLY A 60 1.56 -5.68 -6.12
N TYR A 61 1.96 -4.53 -6.68
CA TYR A 61 3.05 -4.46 -7.66
C TYR A 61 4.43 -4.65 -7.01
N PHE A 62 4.96 -5.86 -7.02
CA PHE A 62 6.37 -6.08 -7.31
C PHE A 62 6.44 -6.65 -8.72
N SER A 63 7.56 -6.48 -9.46
CA SER A 63 7.79 -7.50 -10.49
C SER A 63 7.86 -8.81 -9.71
N GLU A 64 6.94 -9.76 -9.91
CA GLU A 64 6.91 -11.02 -9.15
C GLU A 64 8.29 -11.71 -9.13
N ALA A 65 9.13 -11.43 -10.13
CA ALA A 65 10.52 -11.82 -10.22
C ALA A 65 11.46 -11.32 -9.08
N LEU A 66 11.18 -10.16 -8.47
CA LEU A 66 12.03 -9.53 -7.44
C LEU A 66 11.50 -9.73 -6.02
N LEU A 67 10.20 -10.01 -5.85
CA LEU A 67 9.59 -10.21 -4.53
C LEU A 67 10.30 -11.30 -3.71
N PRO A 68 10.68 -12.47 -4.27
CA PRO A 68 11.41 -13.50 -3.52
C PRO A 68 12.75 -12.99 -2.96
N ALA A 69 13.51 -12.22 -3.73
CA ALA A 69 14.81 -11.70 -3.32
C ALA A 69 14.69 -10.63 -2.22
N VAL A 70 13.69 -9.76 -2.33
CA VAL A 70 13.40 -8.74 -1.30
C VAL A 70 12.89 -9.40 -0.02
N LEU A 71 11.95 -10.34 -0.14
CA LEU A 71 11.44 -11.11 1.00
C LEU A 71 12.57 -11.86 1.70
N GLU A 72 13.46 -12.53 0.95
CA GLU A 72 14.59 -13.24 1.54
C GLU A 72 15.52 -12.31 2.32
N LYS A 73 15.84 -11.14 1.75
CA LYS A 73 16.62 -10.12 2.42
C LYS A 73 15.93 -9.64 3.70
N THR A 74 14.66 -9.27 3.62
CA THR A 74 13.89 -8.78 4.78
C THR A 74 13.73 -9.86 5.85
N CYS A 75 13.48 -11.11 5.48
CA CYS A 75 13.46 -12.23 6.43
C CYS A 75 14.80 -12.38 7.14
N ARG A 76 15.92 -12.34 6.40
CA ARG A 76 17.26 -12.43 7.00
C ARG A 76 17.55 -11.28 7.96
N GLU A 77 17.16 -10.06 7.62
CA GLU A 77 17.28 -8.87 8.48
C GLU A 77 16.43 -8.97 9.76
N ASN A 78 15.30 -9.69 9.71
CA ASN A 78 14.42 -9.95 10.85
C ASN A 78 14.72 -11.27 11.58
N GLY A 79 15.81 -11.97 11.23
CA GLY A 79 16.18 -13.25 11.84
C GLY A 79 15.27 -14.42 11.50
N LEU A 80 14.54 -14.35 10.38
CA LEU A 80 13.62 -15.38 9.91
C LEU A 80 14.29 -16.29 8.85
N ASP A 81 14.03 -17.59 8.93
CA ASP A 81 14.49 -18.58 7.95
C ASP A 81 13.42 -18.81 6.88
N VAL A 82 13.72 -18.44 5.64
CA VAL A 82 12.79 -18.55 4.50
C VAL A 82 12.51 -20.00 4.12
N ASN A 83 13.42 -20.92 4.45
CA ASN A 83 13.26 -22.36 4.15
C ASN A 83 12.15 -23.01 5.00
N VAL A 84 11.68 -22.31 6.03
CA VAL A 84 10.56 -22.73 6.89
C VAL A 84 9.27 -22.89 6.09
N LEU A 85 9.08 -22.14 5.00
CA LEU A 85 7.89 -22.26 4.15
C LEU A 85 7.75 -23.64 3.51
N GLN A 86 8.86 -24.29 3.13
CA GLN A 86 8.79 -25.65 2.61
C GLN A 86 8.42 -26.65 3.71
N ARG A 87 9.00 -26.48 4.91
CA ARG A 87 8.66 -27.31 6.07
C ARG A 87 7.20 -27.17 6.47
N GLN A 88 6.65 -25.95 6.45
CA GLN A 88 5.23 -25.67 6.68
C GLN A 88 4.34 -26.44 5.68
N ARG A 89 4.69 -26.44 4.39
CA ARG A 89 3.95 -27.20 3.36
C ARG A 89 3.95 -28.70 3.65
N ASP A 90 5.10 -29.25 4.04
CA ASP A 90 5.23 -30.67 4.35
C ASP A 90 4.41 -31.06 5.59
N ILE A 91 4.42 -30.21 6.63
CA ILE A 91 3.60 -30.37 7.84
C ILE A 91 2.10 -30.31 7.50
N LEU A 92 1.66 -29.32 6.72
CA LEU A 92 0.26 -29.17 6.31
C LEU A 92 -0.20 -30.35 5.45
N LYS A 93 0.65 -30.83 4.54
CA LYS A 93 0.34 -32.03 3.77
C LYS A 93 0.14 -33.24 4.70
N ARG A 94 1.04 -33.46 5.65
CA ARG A 94 0.91 -34.52 6.66
C ARG A 94 -0.37 -34.35 7.48
N LEU A 95 -0.74 -33.12 7.83
CA LEU A 95 -1.98 -32.83 8.55
C LEU A 95 -3.17 -33.36 7.76
N TYR A 96 -3.33 -32.93 6.50
CA TYR A 96 -4.44 -33.37 5.65
C TYR A 96 -4.44 -34.87 5.39
N ASP A 97 -3.27 -35.47 5.17
CA ASP A 97 -3.13 -36.91 4.89
C ASP A 97 -3.41 -37.79 6.13
N SER A 98 -3.40 -37.21 7.34
CA SER A 98 -3.56 -37.95 8.61
C SER A 98 -4.87 -37.67 9.33
N ILE A 99 -5.79 -36.90 8.72
CA ILE A 99 -7.12 -36.65 9.29
C ILE A 99 -7.84 -37.98 9.45
N PRO A 100 -8.23 -38.38 10.67
CA PRO A 100 -9.01 -39.60 10.89
C PRO A 100 -10.36 -39.52 10.18
N ASP A 101 -10.80 -40.64 9.60
CA ASP A 101 -12.09 -40.74 8.88
C ASP A 101 -13.26 -40.23 9.74
N GLU A 102 -13.20 -40.48 11.05
CA GLU A 102 -14.19 -40.11 12.06
C GLU A 102 -14.43 -38.60 12.18
N ILE A 103 -13.43 -37.78 11.85
CA ILE A 103 -13.49 -36.31 11.90
C ILE A 103 -13.28 -35.65 10.54
N SER A 104 -13.11 -36.46 9.49
CA SER A 104 -12.88 -35.98 8.11
C SER A 104 -14.11 -35.34 7.47
N LYS A 105 -15.30 -35.69 7.96
CA LYS A 105 -16.59 -35.22 7.45
C LYS A 105 -17.28 -34.34 8.49
N PRO A 106 -18.11 -33.37 8.04
CA PRO A 106 -19.00 -32.64 8.93
C PRO A 106 -19.85 -33.59 9.79
N TYR A 107 -20.17 -33.17 11.02
CA TYR A 107 -21.04 -33.92 11.93
C TYR A 107 -22.36 -34.35 11.26
N ASP A 108 -23.01 -33.42 10.55
CA ASP A 108 -24.17 -33.70 9.69
C ASP A 108 -24.19 -32.75 8.47
N GLN A 109 -25.20 -32.92 7.60
CA GLN A 109 -25.36 -32.16 6.34
C GLN A 109 -26.61 -31.27 6.31
N LEU A 110 -27.33 -31.14 7.43
CA LEU A 110 -28.62 -30.46 7.48
C LEU A 110 -28.42 -28.93 7.54
N THR A 111 -29.19 -28.19 6.74
CA THR A 111 -29.16 -26.72 6.75
C THR A 111 -29.87 -26.15 7.99
N PRO A 112 -29.58 -24.88 8.38
CA PRO A 112 -30.30 -24.18 9.44
C PRO A 112 -31.83 -24.28 9.36
N GLU A 113 -32.41 -24.18 8.16
CA GLU A 113 -33.87 -24.27 7.97
C GLU A 113 -34.41 -25.68 8.23
N GLU A 114 -33.66 -26.71 7.82
CA GLU A 114 -34.04 -28.11 8.05
C GLU A 114 -33.97 -28.46 9.55
N VAL A 115 -32.99 -27.90 10.28
CA VAL A 115 -32.87 -28.07 11.75
C VAL A 115 -34.10 -27.52 12.46
N ALA A 116 -34.61 -26.37 12.01
CA ALA A 116 -35.75 -25.70 12.64
C ALA A 116 -37.06 -26.51 12.53
N THR A 117 -37.11 -27.50 11.64
CA THR A 117 -38.26 -28.41 11.50
C THR A 117 -38.18 -29.64 12.42
N LEU A 118 -37.02 -29.90 13.04
CA LEU A 118 -36.83 -30.99 13.99
C LEU A 118 -37.52 -30.69 15.32
N SER A 119 -37.77 -31.75 16.10
CA SER A 119 -38.27 -31.57 17.47
C SER A 119 -37.21 -30.90 18.36
N PRO A 120 -37.62 -30.19 19.43
CA PRO A 120 -36.67 -29.57 20.37
C PRO A 120 -35.70 -30.58 21.01
N GLU A 121 -36.12 -31.83 21.20
CA GLU A 121 -35.27 -32.90 21.72
C GLU A 121 -34.18 -33.31 20.72
N GLU A 122 -34.53 -33.48 19.44
CA GLU A 122 -33.57 -33.79 18.36
C GLU A 122 -32.59 -32.62 18.10
N GLN A 123 -33.05 -31.37 18.24
CA GLN A 123 -32.19 -30.19 18.14
C GLN A 123 -31.15 -30.18 19.26
N ALA A 124 -31.55 -30.46 20.51
CA ALA A 124 -30.63 -30.51 21.64
C ALA A 124 -29.62 -31.67 21.55
N GLU A 125 -30.06 -32.85 21.07
CA GLU A 125 -29.16 -33.98 20.82
C GLU A 125 -28.12 -33.66 19.75
N ARG A 126 -28.54 -32.96 18.69
CA ARG A 126 -27.65 -32.49 17.63
C ARG A 126 -26.62 -31.48 18.11
N GLU A 127 -27.03 -30.45 18.87
CA GLU A 127 -26.10 -29.46 19.43
C GLU A 127 -25.02 -30.14 20.26
N LYS A 128 -25.41 -31.07 21.12
CA LYS A 128 -24.47 -31.85 21.93
C LYS A 128 -23.52 -32.68 21.06
N GLY A 129 -24.03 -33.34 20.02
CA GLY A 129 -23.20 -34.11 19.09
C GLY A 129 -22.22 -33.24 18.28
N MET A 130 -22.63 -32.04 17.88
CA MET A 130 -21.77 -31.06 17.22
C MET A 130 -20.65 -30.58 18.15
N GLU A 131 -20.96 -30.27 19.41
CA GLU A 131 -19.96 -29.89 20.41
C GLU A 131 -18.94 -31.02 20.65
N GLU A 132 -19.41 -32.25 20.83
CA GLU A 132 -18.52 -33.41 21.01
C GLU A 132 -17.63 -33.67 19.78
N HIS A 133 -18.17 -33.51 18.57
CA HIS A 133 -17.41 -33.63 17.34
C HIS A 133 -16.38 -32.50 17.18
N ALA A 134 -16.75 -31.25 17.48
CA ALA A 134 -15.84 -30.11 17.48
C ALA A 134 -14.71 -30.29 18.50
N GLN A 135 -15.01 -30.82 19.69
CA GLN A 135 -14.01 -31.12 20.71
C GLN A 135 -13.01 -32.16 20.21
N LYS A 136 -13.46 -33.24 19.57
CA LYS A 136 -12.57 -34.26 18.96
C LYS A 136 -11.65 -33.67 17.90
N ILE A 137 -12.18 -32.79 17.04
CA ILE A 137 -11.36 -32.07 16.03
C ILE A 137 -10.29 -31.24 16.73
N MET A 138 -10.67 -30.42 17.72
CA MET A 138 -9.74 -29.54 18.43
C MET A 138 -8.67 -30.34 19.16
N ASP A 139 -9.04 -31.41 19.85
CA ASP A 139 -8.11 -32.29 20.55
C ASP A 139 -7.14 -32.96 19.59
N TRP A 140 -7.61 -33.44 18.44
CA TRP A 140 -6.75 -34.02 17.41
C TRP A 140 -5.77 -32.98 16.84
N VAL A 141 -6.26 -31.79 16.44
CA VAL A 141 -5.41 -30.70 15.90
C VAL A 141 -4.37 -30.25 16.94
N ASN A 142 -4.77 -30.08 18.20
CA ASN A 142 -3.88 -29.65 19.27
C ASN A 142 -2.75 -30.66 19.53
N ASN A 143 -3.05 -31.95 19.40
CA ASN A 143 -2.09 -33.04 19.62
C ASN A 143 -1.27 -33.41 18.38
N PHE A 144 -1.63 -32.92 17.20
CA PHE A 144 -0.95 -33.23 15.96
C PHE A 144 0.45 -32.61 15.87
N TYR A 145 0.57 -31.34 16.24
CA TYR A 145 1.82 -30.58 16.09
C TYR A 145 2.76 -30.80 17.27
N THR A 146 4.04 -31.06 16.97
CA THR A 146 5.11 -30.94 17.96
C THR A 146 5.40 -29.48 18.28
N ASP A 147 6.09 -29.21 19.40
CA ASP A 147 6.49 -27.83 19.76
C ASP A 147 7.42 -27.20 18.72
N GLU A 148 8.25 -27.99 18.04
CA GLU A 148 9.08 -27.51 16.94
C GLU A 148 8.25 -27.16 15.70
N GLU A 149 7.25 -27.97 15.37
CA GLU A 149 6.34 -27.71 14.24
C GLU A 149 5.46 -26.48 14.50
N ARG A 150 5.02 -26.26 15.75
CA ARG A 150 4.32 -25.03 16.14
C ARG A 150 5.18 -23.79 15.91
N LYS A 151 6.48 -23.85 16.21
CA LYS A 151 7.42 -22.76 15.92
C LYS A 151 7.58 -22.53 14.41
N VAL A 152 7.65 -23.60 13.62
CA VAL A 152 7.68 -23.53 12.15
C VAL A 152 6.43 -22.84 11.60
N MET A 153 5.24 -23.22 12.08
CA MET A 153 3.98 -22.61 11.65
C MET A 153 3.89 -21.11 12.01
N GLU A 154 4.32 -20.73 13.23
CA GLU A 154 4.33 -19.34 13.67
C GLU A 154 5.33 -18.50 12.86
N GLN A 155 6.51 -19.05 12.61
CA GLN A 155 7.53 -18.37 11.80
C GLN A 155 7.08 -18.23 10.33
N ALA A 156 6.42 -19.24 9.76
CA ALA A 156 5.84 -19.16 8.43
C ALA A 156 4.76 -18.06 8.32
N LYS A 157 3.89 -17.95 9.33
CA LYS A 157 2.89 -16.88 9.43
C LYS A 157 3.53 -15.49 9.46
N GLN A 158 4.65 -15.34 10.16
CA GLN A 158 5.41 -14.08 10.18
C GLN A 158 5.98 -13.74 8.80
N ILE A 159 6.49 -14.74 8.07
CA ILE A 159 7.01 -14.55 6.70
C ILE A 159 5.87 -14.17 5.74
N GLU A 160 4.73 -14.86 5.79
CA GLU A 160 3.53 -14.52 4.99
C GLU A 160 3.05 -13.09 5.28
N ALA A 161 3.02 -12.68 6.56
CA ALA A 161 2.65 -11.33 6.95
C ALA A 161 3.63 -10.27 6.40
N LEU A 162 4.94 -10.56 6.42
CA LEU A 162 5.95 -9.69 5.82
C LEU A 162 5.77 -9.56 4.30
N GLU A 163 5.50 -10.67 3.61
CA GLU A 163 5.23 -10.64 2.17
C GLU A 163 4.00 -9.76 1.85
N GLN A 164 2.91 -9.92 2.60
CA GLN A 164 1.71 -9.09 2.45
C GLN A 164 1.99 -7.62 2.74
N HIS A 165 2.77 -7.33 3.77
CA HIS A 165 3.18 -5.96 4.10
C HIS A 165 4.05 -5.34 2.99
N LEU A 166 4.97 -6.10 2.39
CA LEU A 166 5.76 -5.65 1.25
C LEU A 166 4.86 -5.35 0.04
N LYS A 167 3.92 -6.23 -0.29
CA LYS A 167 2.92 -6.00 -1.36
C LYS A 167 2.10 -4.75 -1.12
N ALA A 168 1.60 -4.56 0.10
CA ALA A 168 0.81 -3.39 0.50
C ALA A 168 1.62 -2.09 0.38
N ASN A 169 2.86 -2.08 0.86
CA ASN A 169 3.73 -0.90 0.79
C ASN A 169 4.05 -0.50 -0.64
N THR A 170 4.26 -1.46 -1.54
CA THR A 170 4.54 -1.12 -2.93
C THR A 170 3.28 -0.70 -3.69
N ALA A 171 2.12 -1.27 -3.37
CA ALA A 171 0.84 -0.75 -3.86
C ALA A 171 0.63 0.71 -3.42
N GLU A 172 0.88 0.99 -2.14
CA GLU A 172 0.79 2.33 -1.55
C GLU A 172 1.77 3.31 -2.22
N HIS A 173 3.02 2.90 -2.44
CA HIS A 173 4.02 3.72 -3.13
C HIS A 173 3.55 4.11 -4.55
N ASN A 174 3.06 3.15 -5.33
CA ASN A 174 2.61 3.40 -6.70
C ASN A 174 1.30 4.22 -6.74
N ALA A 175 0.37 3.98 -5.80
CA ALA A 175 -0.82 4.80 -5.68
C ALA A 175 -0.46 6.26 -5.34
N ARG A 176 0.52 6.49 -4.45
CA ARG A 176 1.04 7.83 -4.14
C ARG A 176 1.76 8.45 -5.33
N LYS A 177 2.57 7.69 -6.07
CA LYS A 177 3.21 8.18 -7.32
C LYS A 177 2.14 8.65 -8.32
N HIS A 178 1.11 7.84 -8.54
CA HIS A 178 -0.01 8.20 -9.43
C HIS A 178 -0.79 9.41 -8.93
N GLN A 179 -0.99 9.53 -7.61
CA GLN A 179 -1.58 10.72 -7.01
C GLN A 179 -0.74 11.97 -7.30
N MET A 180 0.57 11.90 -7.11
CA MET A 180 1.49 13.01 -7.40
C MET A 180 1.42 13.42 -8.87
N GLU A 181 1.44 12.45 -9.80
CA GLU A 181 1.32 12.71 -11.23
C GLU A 181 -0.03 13.36 -11.58
N THR A 182 -1.12 12.91 -10.96
CA THR A 182 -2.44 13.53 -11.09
C THR A 182 -2.43 14.97 -10.57
N GLU A 183 -1.82 15.21 -9.41
CA GLU A 183 -1.73 16.55 -8.84
C GLU A 183 -0.90 17.49 -9.71
N ILE A 184 0.19 17.00 -10.31
CA ILE A 184 1.00 17.74 -11.27
C ILE A 184 0.19 18.06 -12.52
N LEU A 185 -0.52 17.08 -13.10
CA LEU A 185 -1.41 17.31 -14.25
C LEU A 185 -2.45 18.39 -13.94
N LEU A 186 -3.04 18.35 -12.74
CA LEU A 186 -4.07 19.29 -12.31
C LEU A 186 -3.53 20.68 -11.96
N CYS A 187 -2.26 20.84 -11.59
CA CYS A 187 -1.72 22.13 -11.15
C CYS A 187 -0.75 22.78 -12.15
N ALA A 188 -0.14 22.01 -13.05
CA ALA A 188 0.81 22.49 -14.03
C ALA A 188 0.09 23.20 -15.19
N ARG A 189 0.43 24.46 -15.41
CA ARG A 189 -0.13 25.35 -16.43
C ARG A 189 0.97 26.00 -17.24
N LYS A 190 0.60 26.52 -18.41
CA LYS A 190 1.54 27.31 -19.21
C LYS A 190 1.60 28.74 -18.69
N GLU A 191 2.79 29.34 -18.76
CA GLU A 191 3.05 30.70 -18.28
C GLU A 191 2.34 31.77 -19.10
N ASP A 192 2.19 31.53 -20.41
CA ASP A 192 1.48 32.42 -21.33
C ASP A 192 -0.04 32.34 -21.18
N ASP A 193 -0.56 31.19 -20.76
CA ASP A 193 -1.98 30.97 -20.46
C ASP A 193 -2.19 29.97 -19.31
N ILE A 194 -2.56 30.50 -18.14
CA ILE A 194 -2.78 29.71 -16.92
C ILE A 194 -4.02 28.81 -16.99
N GLU A 195 -4.93 29.01 -17.95
CA GLU A 195 -6.08 28.12 -18.15
C GLU A 195 -5.68 26.87 -18.95
N THR A 196 -4.55 26.94 -19.67
CA THR A 196 -4.06 25.84 -20.49
C THR A 196 -3.16 24.89 -19.67
N PRO A 197 -3.48 23.58 -19.61
CA PRO A 197 -2.60 22.58 -18.99
C PRO A 197 -1.21 22.55 -19.63
N TYR A 198 -0.17 22.39 -18.80
CA TYR A 198 1.19 22.21 -19.30
C TYR A 198 1.40 20.81 -19.89
N PHE A 199 0.84 19.80 -19.20
CA PHE A 199 0.80 18.41 -19.65
C PHE A 199 -0.62 18.08 -20.09
N GLU A 200 -0.77 17.31 -21.17
CA GLU A 200 -2.09 16.90 -21.66
C GLU A 200 -2.58 15.63 -20.95
N SER A 201 -1.64 14.83 -20.44
CA SER A 201 -1.90 13.53 -19.82
C SER A 201 -0.86 13.16 -18.74
N ILE A 202 -1.16 12.10 -17.96
CA ILE A 202 -0.18 11.54 -17.01
C ILE A 202 0.97 10.87 -17.76
N GLU A 203 0.70 10.30 -18.93
CA GLU A 203 1.67 9.66 -19.82
C GLU A 203 2.74 10.65 -20.30
N ASP A 204 2.37 11.92 -20.50
CA ASP A 204 3.34 12.98 -20.84
C ASP A 204 4.33 13.24 -19.70
N ILE A 205 3.87 13.16 -18.45
CA ILE A 205 4.72 13.30 -17.26
C ILE A 205 5.62 12.07 -17.13
N GLN A 206 5.06 10.88 -17.28
CA GLN A 206 5.80 9.60 -17.15
C GLN A 206 6.88 9.45 -18.22
N SER A 207 6.60 9.86 -19.45
CA SER A 207 7.58 9.81 -20.55
C SER A 207 8.75 10.79 -20.38
N LEU A 208 8.75 11.66 -19.37
CA LEU A 208 9.96 12.38 -18.95
C LEU A 208 10.99 11.44 -18.32
N GLU A 209 10.59 10.29 -17.78
CA GLU A 209 11.52 9.30 -17.22
C GLU A 209 12.52 8.82 -18.28
N ASP A 210 12.05 8.59 -19.50
CA ASP A 210 12.88 8.17 -20.63
C ASP A 210 13.56 9.34 -21.35
N ARG A 211 12.87 10.47 -21.50
CA ARG A 211 13.34 11.60 -22.32
C ARG A 211 14.23 12.59 -21.56
N ASN A 212 13.95 12.81 -20.27
CA ASN A 212 14.67 13.78 -19.43
C ASN A 212 14.46 13.49 -17.93
N ARG A 213 15.04 12.38 -17.43
CA ARG A 213 14.89 11.95 -16.03
C ARG A 213 15.28 13.03 -15.01
N LYS A 214 16.27 13.86 -15.33
CA LYS A 214 16.72 14.96 -14.46
C LYS A 214 15.60 16.00 -14.29
N ALA A 215 14.91 16.37 -15.37
CA ALA A 215 13.77 17.27 -15.30
C ALA A 215 12.60 16.66 -14.51
N LEU A 216 12.31 15.37 -14.67
CA LEU A 216 11.26 14.68 -13.89
C LEU A 216 11.53 14.73 -12.38
N VAL A 217 12.77 14.47 -11.97
CA VAL A 217 13.16 14.56 -10.54
C VAL A 217 12.99 15.99 -10.02
N GLN A 218 13.40 16.98 -10.81
CA GLN A 218 13.23 18.38 -10.44
C GLN A 218 11.76 18.78 -10.38
N LEU A 219 10.93 18.33 -11.33
CA LEU A 219 9.49 18.54 -11.35
C LEU A 219 8.85 18.05 -10.05
N TYR A 220 9.12 16.80 -9.66
CA TYR A 220 8.58 16.23 -8.42
C TYR A 220 9.06 16.99 -7.18
N THR A 221 10.34 17.37 -7.16
CA THR A 221 10.92 18.13 -6.04
C THR A 221 10.29 19.52 -5.90
N LYS A 222 10.22 20.27 -6.99
CA LYS A 222 9.66 21.63 -7.05
C LYS A 222 8.16 21.63 -6.78
N TRP A 223 7.44 20.64 -7.31
CA TRP A 223 6.03 20.43 -7.03
C TRP A 223 5.78 20.13 -5.54
N LYS A 224 6.58 19.26 -4.93
CA LYS A 224 6.45 18.93 -3.51
C LYS A 224 6.69 20.17 -2.64
N GLN A 225 7.73 20.95 -2.96
CA GLN A 225 7.99 22.26 -2.33
C GLN A 225 6.82 23.23 -2.52
N PHE A 226 6.15 23.24 -3.66
CA PHE A 226 4.97 24.08 -3.85
C PHE A 226 3.77 23.62 -3.02
N LYS A 227 3.51 22.30 -2.98
CA LYS A 227 2.38 21.69 -2.29
C LYS A 227 2.48 21.80 -0.77
N GLU A 228 3.65 21.47 -0.22
CA GLU A 228 3.91 21.47 1.23
C GLU A 228 4.26 22.88 1.76
N GLY A 229 4.41 23.84 0.85
CA GLY A 229 5.01 25.13 1.11
C GLY A 229 6.53 25.08 0.93
N LEU A 230 7.12 26.20 0.53
CA LEU A 230 8.57 26.38 0.59
C LEU A 230 8.97 26.09 2.05
N LEU A 231 9.83 25.08 2.27
CA LEU A 231 10.14 24.43 3.56
C LEU A 231 10.12 25.34 4.84
N PRO A 232 9.91 24.76 6.05
CA PRO A 232 9.48 25.43 7.30
C PRO A 232 10.32 26.61 7.86
N ASP A 233 11.50 26.89 7.32
CA ASP A 233 12.37 28.01 7.70
C ASP A 233 12.01 29.32 6.98
N PHE A 234 10.82 29.36 6.39
CA PHE A 234 10.40 30.39 5.45
C PHE A 234 10.45 31.82 6.01
N PHE A 235 10.51 31.99 7.35
CA PHE A 235 10.64 33.28 8.03
C PHE A 235 11.59 33.34 9.25
N ARG A 236 12.52 32.41 9.50
CA ARG A 236 13.39 32.47 10.71
C ARG A 236 14.91 32.59 10.41
N PRO A 237 15.64 33.52 11.07
CA PRO A 237 17.10 33.61 10.98
C PRO A 237 17.84 32.46 11.69
N ASP A 238 17.20 31.81 12.67
CA ASP A 238 17.73 30.66 13.42
C ASP A 238 16.70 29.53 13.41
N SER A 239 16.90 28.50 12.60
CA SER A 239 16.09 27.29 12.63
C SER A 239 16.79 26.17 13.41
N VAL A 240 16.58 26.19 14.73
CA VAL A 240 16.66 25.00 15.57
C VAL A 240 15.23 24.60 15.92
N ASN A 241 14.74 23.57 15.22
CA ASN A 241 13.93 22.44 15.67
C ASN A 241 13.26 21.76 14.48
#